data_AF-A0A1I0CIL2-F1
#
_entry.id   AF-A0A1I0CIL2-F1
#
_cell.length_a   1.000
_cell.length_b   1.000
_cell.length_c   1.000
_cell.angle_alpha   90.00
_cell.angle_beta   90.00
_cell.angle_gamma   90.00
#
_symmetry.space_group_name_H-M   'P 1'
#
loop_
_entity.id
_entity.type
_entity.pdbx_description
1 polymer ?
#
loop_
_entity_poly.entity_id
_entity_poly.type
_entity_poly.pdbx_seq_one_letter_code
_entity_poly.pdbx_strand_id
1 'polypeptide(L)'
;MTISNQNCYVWKWLSNQSSPVICGRLDIDALGNQSFTYGSSYLHREDAESIYIDELPLRQGIQYPIKGMRIFSCLRDAAPDAWGRRVINSQLMGRQFNGYLDEIAYFLHSASDRIGVLDFQSSATQYIPRKADSATLEELLNAADIISEGKPISSDLDNALMHGTSLGGSRPKAMITDGNKNTSLNFRHLTIVTK
;
A
#
# COMPACT_ATOMS: atom_id res chain seq x y z
N MET A 1 7.64 7.86 -19.44
CA MET A 1 6.31 8.50 -19.32
C MET A 1 5.68 7.93 -18.07
N THR A 2 5.55 8.75 -17.02
CA THR A 2 4.98 8.31 -15.73
C THR A 2 3.46 8.28 -15.86
N ILE A 3 2.84 7.16 -15.53
CA ILE A 3 1.37 7.05 -15.49
C ILE A 3 0.94 7.33 -14.07
N SER A 4 0.30 8.48 -13.83
CA SER A 4 -1.03 8.53 -13.21
C SER A 4 -1.55 9.98 -13.16
N ASN A 5 -2.75 10.20 -13.68
CA ASN A 5 -3.60 11.37 -13.38
C ASN A 5 -4.73 10.89 -12.43
N GLN A 6 -4.40 9.92 -11.56
CA GLN A 6 -5.37 9.21 -10.74
C GLN A 6 -5.53 9.91 -9.40
N ASN A 7 -6.78 10.07 -8.97
CA ASN A 7 -7.07 10.58 -7.63
C ASN A 7 -6.61 9.55 -6.60
N CYS A 8 -5.92 10.01 -5.55
CA CYS A 8 -5.51 9.18 -4.43
C CYS A 8 -6.16 9.71 -3.14
N TYR A 9 -6.99 8.88 -2.52
CA TYR A 9 -7.67 9.20 -1.27
C TYR A 9 -7.13 8.33 -0.15
N VAL A 10 -6.77 8.95 0.96
CA VAL A 10 -6.28 8.27 2.16
C VAL A 10 -7.48 7.90 3.02
N TRP A 11 -7.59 6.62 3.33
CA TRP A 11 -8.56 6.05 4.24
C TRP A 11 -7.84 5.60 5.52
N LYS A 12 -8.47 5.82 6.67
CA LYS A 12 -7.88 5.52 7.98
C LYS A 12 -8.81 4.68 8.85
N TRP A 13 -8.28 3.64 9.49
CA TRP A 13 -8.93 3.01 10.64
C TRP A 13 -8.67 3.86 11.89
N LEU A 14 -9.74 4.26 12.57
CA LEU A 14 -9.65 4.95 13.86
C LEU A 14 -9.55 3.91 14.98
N SER A 15 -9.02 4.27 16.14
CA SER A 15 -8.69 3.34 17.22
C SER A 15 -9.85 2.42 17.66
N ASN A 16 -11.11 2.85 17.45
CA ASN A 16 -12.32 2.14 17.85
C ASN A 16 -13.24 1.76 16.67
N GLN A 17 -12.76 1.80 15.43
CA GLN A 17 -13.57 1.53 14.23
C GLN A 17 -13.05 0.29 13.51
N SER A 18 -13.95 -0.64 13.19
CA SER A 18 -13.63 -1.83 12.37
C SER A 18 -13.64 -1.53 10.87
N SER A 19 -14.31 -0.45 10.47
CA SER A 19 -14.37 0.04 9.08
C SER A 19 -13.52 1.29 8.92
N PRO A 20 -12.78 1.43 7.81
CA PRO A 20 -12.01 2.63 7.55
C PRO A 20 -12.92 3.80 7.19
N VAL A 21 -12.43 5.01 7.46
CA VAL A 21 -13.10 6.25 7.09
C VAL A 21 -12.22 7.06 6.13
N ILE A 22 -12.86 7.75 5.19
CA ILE A 22 -12.16 8.68 4.30
C ILE A 22 -11.54 9.80 5.14
N CYS A 23 -10.22 9.95 5.04
CA CYS A 23 -9.44 10.90 5.82
C CYS A 23 -9.14 12.17 5.02
N GLY A 24 -8.68 12.02 3.78
CA GLY A 24 -8.33 13.14 2.92
C GLY A 24 -7.85 12.72 1.56
N ARG A 25 -7.36 13.69 0.79
CA ARG A 25 -6.81 13.49 -0.55
C ARG A 25 -5.30 13.74 -0.54
N LEU A 26 -4.57 12.84 -1.18
CA LEU A 26 -3.16 12.95 -1.48
C LEU A 26 -3.01 13.34 -2.96
N ASP A 27 -2.32 14.44 -3.21
CA ASP A 27 -1.99 14.93 -4.54
C ASP A 27 -0.47 14.91 -4.73
N ILE A 28 0.00 14.58 -5.95
CA ILE A 28 1.42 14.62 -6.32
C ILE A 28 1.56 15.47 -7.59
N ASP A 29 2.41 16.50 -7.55
CA ASP A 29 2.67 17.34 -8.72
C ASP A 29 3.62 16.67 -9.73
N ALA A 30 3.82 17.30 -10.90
CA ALA A 30 4.71 16.79 -11.95
C ALA A 30 6.18 16.71 -11.50
N LEU A 31 6.56 17.45 -10.46
CA LEU A 31 7.87 17.41 -9.83
C LEU A 31 7.88 16.44 -8.63
N GLY A 32 6.88 15.57 -8.46
CA GLY A 32 6.81 14.58 -7.41
C GLY A 32 6.66 15.15 -5.99
N ASN A 33 6.25 16.41 -5.83
CA ASN A 33 5.95 16.97 -4.51
C ASN A 33 4.57 16.55 -4.06
N GLN A 34 4.48 16.00 -2.86
CA GLN A 34 3.22 15.63 -2.23
C GLN A 34 2.54 16.83 -1.61
N SER A 35 1.22 16.82 -1.64
CA SER A 35 0.38 17.69 -0.81
C SER A 35 -0.82 16.89 -0.32
N PHE A 36 -1.30 17.22 0.88
CA PHE A 36 -2.40 16.51 1.51
C PHE A 36 -3.48 17.48 1.97
N THR A 37 -4.74 17.13 1.73
CA THR A 37 -5.90 17.90 2.19
C THR A 37 -6.85 16.99 2.96
N TYR A 38 -7.07 17.28 4.24
CA TYR A 38 -8.09 16.58 5.02
C TYR A 38 -9.49 16.84 4.44
N GLY A 39 -10.33 15.81 4.45
CA GLY A 39 -11.74 15.95 4.11
C GLY A 39 -12.47 16.80 5.15
N SER A 40 -13.35 17.70 4.71
CA SER A 40 -14.18 18.48 5.64
C SER A 40 -14.98 17.57 6.57
N SER A 41 -15.57 16.50 6.02
CA SER A 41 -16.30 15.49 6.80
C SER A 41 -15.43 14.81 7.86
N TYR A 42 -14.14 14.62 7.59
CA TYR A 42 -13.19 14.02 8.54
C TYR A 42 -12.86 14.97 9.69
N LEU A 43 -12.60 16.25 9.38
CA LEU A 43 -12.27 17.26 10.39
C LEU A 43 -13.43 17.58 11.34
N HIS A 44 -14.68 17.37 10.91
CA HIS A 44 -15.87 17.59 11.75
C HIS A 44 -16.23 16.38 12.62
N ARG A 45 -15.47 15.27 12.55
CA ARG A 45 -15.74 14.11 13.41
C ARG A 45 -15.29 14.39 14.83
N GLU A 46 -16.08 13.96 15.80
CA GLU A 46 -15.71 14.00 17.23
C GLU A 46 -14.51 13.07 17.52
N ASP A 47 -14.38 11.98 16.77
CA ASP A 47 -13.31 10.99 16.87
C ASP A 47 -12.19 11.19 15.82
N ALA A 48 -12.05 12.40 15.26
CA ALA A 48 -10.99 12.69 14.30
C ALA A 48 -9.60 12.51 14.94
N GLU A 49 -8.72 11.75 14.27
CA GLU A 49 -7.35 11.51 14.70
C GLU A 49 -6.39 12.02 13.62
N SER A 50 -5.37 12.81 13.98
CA SER A 50 -4.32 13.15 13.03
C SER A 50 -3.64 11.89 12.49
N ILE A 51 -3.30 11.84 11.21
CA ILE A 51 -2.46 10.75 10.67
C ILE A 51 -1.13 10.70 11.44
N TYR A 52 -0.49 11.85 11.61
CA TYR A 52 0.66 12.05 12.48
C TYR A 52 0.72 13.52 12.86
N ILE A 53 0.67 13.84 14.16
CA ILE A 53 0.45 15.22 14.63
C ILE A 53 1.54 16.21 14.17
N ASP A 54 2.79 15.76 14.08
CA ASP A 54 3.92 16.62 13.73
C ASP A 54 4.01 16.94 12.24
N GLU A 55 3.39 16.13 11.38
CA GLU A 55 3.50 16.25 9.92
C GLU A 55 2.16 16.58 9.24
N LEU A 56 1.08 15.96 9.72
CA LEU A 56 -0.29 16.12 9.24
C LEU A 56 -1.24 16.40 10.41
N PRO A 57 -1.12 17.55 11.10
CA PRO A 57 -2.09 17.96 12.13
C PRO A 57 -3.48 18.16 11.53
N LEU A 58 -4.53 17.97 12.35
CA LEU A 58 -5.92 18.21 11.95
C LEU A 58 -6.17 19.70 11.72
N ARG A 59 -6.05 20.14 10.47
CA ARG A 59 -6.35 21.51 10.05
C ARG A 59 -6.90 21.53 8.64
N GLN A 60 -7.70 22.57 8.37
CA GLN A 60 -8.22 22.85 7.03
C GLN A 60 -7.10 23.35 6.10
N GLY A 61 -7.32 23.14 4.80
CA GLY A 61 -6.42 23.59 3.74
C GLY A 61 -5.36 22.58 3.35
N ILE A 62 -4.58 22.96 2.34
CA ILE A 62 -3.51 22.14 1.77
C ILE A 62 -2.33 22.14 2.75
N GLN A 63 -1.81 20.95 3.02
CA GLN A 63 -0.62 20.73 3.82
C GLN A 63 0.50 20.20 2.92
N TYR A 64 1.72 20.53 3.28
CA TYR A 64 2.93 20.12 2.56
C TYR A 64 3.89 19.42 3.52
N PRO A 65 4.76 18.52 3.01
CA PRO A 65 5.83 17.92 3.81
C PRO A 65 6.72 18.97 4.47
N ILE A 66 7.51 18.51 5.45
CA ILE A 66 8.53 19.34 6.11
C ILE A 66 9.45 19.98 5.05
N LYS A 67 9.83 21.24 5.26
CA LYS A 67 10.66 22.01 4.32
C LYS A 67 11.90 21.20 3.88
N GLY A 68 12.07 21.06 2.57
CA GLY A 68 13.16 20.30 1.97
C GLY A 68 12.83 18.84 1.66
N MET A 69 11.69 18.34 2.14
CA MET A 69 11.14 17.02 1.78
C MET A 69 10.11 17.16 0.67
N ARG A 70 10.05 16.15 -0.20
CA ARG A 70 9.05 16.04 -1.27
C ARG A 70 7.88 15.13 -0.90
N ILE A 71 8.02 14.34 0.15
CA ILE A 71 7.08 13.30 0.56
C ILE A 71 6.78 13.39 2.05
N PHE A 72 5.57 13.01 2.45
CA PHE A 72 5.22 12.84 3.86
C PHE A 72 5.83 11.55 4.40
N SER A 73 6.64 11.61 5.45
CA SER A 73 7.22 10.44 6.10
C SER A 73 6.12 9.49 6.63
N CYS A 74 5.08 10.03 7.27
CA CYS A 74 3.99 9.21 7.80
C CYS A 74 3.19 8.47 6.72
N LEU A 75 3.07 9.03 5.50
CA LEU A 75 2.45 8.36 4.36
C LEU A 75 3.42 7.39 3.68
N ARG A 76 4.73 7.69 3.69
CA ARG A 76 5.76 6.78 3.18
C ARG A 76 5.84 5.49 3.99
N ASP A 77 5.64 5.55 5.30
CA ASP A 77 5.52 4.35 6.14
C ASP A 77 4.32 3.49 5.73
N ALA A 78 3.37 4.10 5.02
CA ALA A 78 2.24 3.41 4.44
C ALA A 78 2.50 2.84 3.02
N ALA A 79 3.66 3.13 2.41
CA ALA A 79 4.02 2.67 1.07
C ALA A 79 4.54 1.23 1.08
N PRO A 80 4.42 0.50 -0.04
CA PRO A 80 5.04 -0.81 -0.18
C PRO A 80 6.57 -0.70 -0.17
N ASP A 81 7.20 -1.72 0.43
CA ASP A 81 8.66 -1.85 0.47
C ASP A 81 9.26 -2.27 -0.88
N ALA A 82 10.57 -2.53 -0.91
CA ALA A 82 11.25 -2.91 -2.14
C ALA A 82 10.72 -4.23 -2.75
N TRP A 83 10.25 -5.18 -1.94
CA TRP A 83 9.64 -6.40 -2.44
C TRP A 83 8.21 -6.14 -2.94
N GLY A 84 7.40 -5.43 -2.17
CA GLY A 84 6.04 -5.09 -2.56
C GLY A 84 5.99 -4.28 -3.85
N ARG A 85 6.92 -3.34 -4.04
CA ARG A 85 7.06 -2.61 -5.31
C ARG A 85 7.43 -3.54 -6.48
N ARG A 86 8.23 -4.59 -6.26
CA ARG A 86 8.54 -5.59 -7.31
C ARG A 86 7.33 -6.41 -7.70
N VAL A 87 6.51 -6.83 -6.73
CA VAL A 87 5.25 -7.53 -6.99
C VAL A 87 4.30 -6.63 -7.80
N ILE A 88 4.10 -5.39 -7.36
CA ILE A 88 3.25 -4.41 -8.06
C ILE A 88 3.79 -4.12 -9.47
N ASN A 89 5.11 -3.97 -9.63
CA ASN A 89 5.72 -3.79 -10.95
C ASN A 89 5.43 -5.00 -11.85
N SER A 90 5.61 -6.24 -11.37
CA SER A 90 5.32 -7.45 -12.13
C SER A 90 3.88 -7.45 -12.65
N GLN A 91 2.92 -7.17 -11.77
CA GLN A 91 1.49 -7.17 -12.09
C GLN A 91 1.10 -6.12 -13.13
N LEU A 92 1.54 -4.87 -12.93
CA LEU A 92 1.08 -3.75 -13.75
C LEU A 92 1.83 -3.64 -15.08
N MET A 93 3.08 -4.11 -15.12
CA MET A 93 3.96 -3.89 -16.27
C MET A 93 4.10 -5.13 -17.17
N GLY A 94 3.83 -6.33 -16.65
CA GLY A 94 4.00 -7.57 -17.41
C GLY A 94 5.34 -7.64 -18.15
N ARG A 95 5.35 -8.30 -19.31
CA ARG A 95 6.57 -8.55 -20.13
C ARG A 95 7.18 -7.32 -20.82
N GLN A 96 6.52 -6.16 -20.90
CA GLN A 96 6.87 -5.13 -21.90
C GLN A 96 6.81 -3.66 -21.45
N PHE A 97 6.60 -3.35 -20.17
CA PHE A 97 6.57 -1.94 -19.76
C PHE A 97 7.96 -1.41 -19.37
N ASN A 98 8.48 -0.48 -20.18
CA ASN A 98 9.68 0.32 -19.89
C ASN A 98 9.35 1.63 -19.14
N GLY A 99 8.25 1.66 -18.40
CA GLY A 99 7.79 2.83 -17.65
C GLY A 99 8.27 2.82 -16.20
N TYR A 100 8.08 3.94 -15.50
CA TYR A 100 8.22 4.03 -14.05
C TYR A 100 6.84 4.27 -13.46
N LEU A 101 6.47 3.50 -12.43
CA LEU A 101 5.28 3.79 -11.62
C LEU A 101 5.57 4.99 -10.71
N ASP A 102 4.60 5.88 -10.57
CA ASP A 102 4.66 6.91 -9.53
C ASP A 102 4.27 6.35 -8.16
N GLU A 103 4.40 7.19 -7.13
CA GLU A 103 4.06 6.80 -5.78
C GLU A 103 2.55 6.55 -5.60
N ILE A 104 1.69 7.26 -6.34
CA ILE A 104 0.23 7.04 -6.32
C ILE A 104 -0.10 5.62 -6.78
N ALA A 105 0.50 5.15 -7.87
CA ALA A 105 0.30 3.80 -8.36
C ALA A 105 0.72 2.77 -7.29
N TYR A 106 1.85 2.98 -6.62
CA TYR A 106 2.25 2.08 -5.52
C TYR A 106 1.25 2.06 -4.36
N PHE A 107 0.71 3.22 -3.98
CA PHE A 107 -0.33 3.28 -2.95
C PHE A 107 -1.60 2.55 -3.36
N LEU A 108 -2.12 2.85 -4.56
CA LEU A 108 -3.39 2.32 -5.05
C LEU A 108 -3.35 0.82 -5.37
N HIS A 109 -2.17 0.27 -5.64
CA HIS A 109 -1.97 -1.15 -5.93
C HIS A 109 -1.36 -1.93 -4.75
N SER A 110 -1.09 -1.29 -3.62
CA SER A 110 -0.68 -2.01 -2.40
C SER A 110 -1.86 -2.73 -1.75
N ALA A 111 -1.63 -3.85 -1.07
CA ALA A 111 -2.71 -4.62 -0.43
C ALA A 111 -3.37 -3.86 0.74
N SER A 112 -4.68 -4.05 0.93
CA SER A 112 -5.44 -3.38 2.00
C SER A 112 -5.31 -4.08 3.36
N ASP A 113 -4.80 -5.32 3.41
CA ASP A 113 -4.63 -6.16 4.61
C ASP A 113 -3.27 -5.94 5.31
N ARG A 114 -2.82 -4.68 5.36
CA ARG A 114 -1.49 -4.31 5.84
C ARG A 114 -1.42 -4.01 7.33
N ILE A 115 -0.23 -4.16 7.89
CA ILE A 115 0.09 -3.67 9.24
C ILE A 115 0.14 -2.14 9.16
N GLY A 116 -0.72 -1.48 9.94
CA GLY A 116 -0.88 -0.04 9.97
C GLY A 116 -2.35 0.35 10.04
N VAL A 117 -2.62 1.65 9.96
CA VAL A 117 -3.99 2.20 10.05
C VAL A 117 -4.43 2.92 8.78
N LEU A 118 -3.63 2.87 7.72
CA LEU A 118 -3.89 3.60 6.47
C LEU A 118 -4.04 2.65 5.28
N ASP A 119 -5.01 2.97 4.43
CA ASP A 119 -5.17 2.43 3.07
C ASP A 119 -5.41 3.58 2.08
N PHE A 120 -5.22 3.31 0.80
CA PHE A 120 -5.34 4.27 -0.29
C PHE A 120 -6.34 3.78 -1.33
N GLN A 121 -7.23 4.66 -1.77
CA GLN A 121 -8.31 4.32 -2.69
C GLN A 121 -8.41 5.36 -3.80
N SER A 122 -8.93 4.95 -4.95
CA SER A 122 -9.22 5.86 -6.06
C SER A 122 -10.53 6.65 -5.87
N SER A 123 -11.33 6.28 -4.87
CA SER A 123 -12.61 6.90 -4.53
C SER A 123 -12.61 7.50 -3.12
N ALA A 124 -13.26 8.65 -2.99
CA ALA A 124 -13.52 9.32 -1.71
C ALA A 124 -14.77 8.80 -0.99
N THR A 125 -15.63 8.05 -1.69
CA THR A 125 -16.96 7.65 -1.19
C THR A 125 -17.13 6.15 -1.07
N GLN A 126 -16.35 5.38 -1.84
CA GLN A 126 -16.43 3.93 -1.85
C GLN A 126 -15.09 3.34 -1.42
N TYR A 127 -15.13 2.55 -0.36
CA TYR A 127 -14.00 1.74 0.06
C TYR A 127 -14.13 0.34 -0.55
N ILE A 128 -13.17 -0.07 -1.36
CA ILE A 128 -13.10 -1.41 -1.95
C ILE A 128 -11.81 -2.06 -1.44
N PRO A 129 -11.89 -3.02 -0.49
CA PRO A 129 -10.69 -3.68 0.01
C PRO A 129 -10.03 -4.48 -1.12
N ARG A 130 -8.73 -4.25 -1.32
CA ARG A 130 -7.91 -5.09 -2.19
C ARG A 130 -7.50 -6.32 -1.41
N LYS A 131 -8.29 -7.39 -1.58
CA LYS A 131 -7.98 -8.72 -1.07
C LYS A 131 -7.09 -9.43 -2.08
N ALA A 132 -6.08 -10.11 -1.58
CA ALA A 132 -5.37 -11.10 -2.35
C ALA A 132 -6.17 -12.41 -2.34
N ASP A 133 -6.07 -13.16 -3.43
CA ASP A 133 -6.68 -14.48 -3.51
C ASP A 133 -5.85 -15.47 -2.70
N SER A 134 -6.51 -16.43 -2.06
CA SER A 134 -5.83 -17.50 -1.32
C SER A 134 -5.03 -18.36 -2.29
N ALA A 135 -3.72 -18.47 -2.07
CA ALA A 135 -2.84 -19.35 -2.83
C ALA A 135 -2.12 -20.34 -1.93
N THR A 136 -1.76 -21.48 -2.50
CA THR A 136 -1.00 -22.50 -1.80
C THR A 136 0.44 -22.04 -1.56
N LEU A 137 1.10 -22.64 -0.55
CA LEU A 137 2.51 -22.36 -0.27
C LEU A 137 3.41 -22.63 -1.48
N GLU A 138 3.13 -23.68 -2.24
CA GLU A 138 3.89 -24.07 -3.43
C GLU A 138 3.78 -23.03 -4.55
N GLU A 139 2.56 -22.53 -4.79
CA GLU A 139 2.31 -21.43 -5.74
C GLU A 139 3.06 -20.15 -5.34
N LEU A 140 3.04 -19.81 -4.06
CA LEU A 140 3.74 -18.64 -3.53
C LEU A 140 5.26 -18.76 -3.64
N LEU A 141 5.82 -19.95 -3.37
CA LEU A 141 7.24 -20.24 -3.53
C LEU A 141 7.68 -20.11 -5.00
N ASN A 142 6.94 -20.73 -5.91
CA ASN A 142 7.23 -20.67 -7.33
C ASN A 142 7.15 -19.23 -7.86
N ALA A 143 6.11 -18.49 -7.49
CA ALA A 143 5.95 -17.10 -7.89
C ALA A 143 7.07 -16.19 -7.34
N ALA A 144 7.50 -16.42 -6.09
CA ALA A 144 8.63 -15.70 -5.49
C ALA A 144 9.96 -15.93 -6.22
N ASP A 145 10.22 -17.17 -6.67
CA ASP A 145 11.41 -17.51 -7.44
C ASP A 145 11.37 -16.86 -8.84
N ILE A 146 10.22 -16.92 -9.52
CA ILE A 146 10.04 -16.29 -10.85
C ILE A 146 10.29 -14.78 -10.77
N ILE A 147 9.72 -14.08 -9.78
CA ILE A 147 9.96 -12.63 -9.59
C ILE A 147 11.43 -12.36 -9.22
N SER A 148 12.05 -13.22 -8.40
CA SER A 148 13.47 -13.07 -8.02
C SER A 148 14.41 -13.18 -9.21
N GLU A 149 14.03 -14.00 -10.21
CA GLU A 149 14.72 -14.14 -11.48
C GLU A 149 14.37 -13.02 -12.49
N GLY A 150 13.49 -12.08 -12.13
CA GLY A 150 13.02 -11.02 -13.01
C GLY A 150 12.12 -11.52 -14.15
N LYS A 151 11.55 -12.73 -14.00
CA LYS A 151 10.65 -13.33 -14.97
C LYS A 151 9.20 -12.88 -14.67
N PRO A 152 8.35 -12.82 -15.70
CA PRO A 152 6.93 -12.50 -15.55
C PRO A 152 6.17 -13.71 -14.96
N ILE A 153 5.24 -13.46 -14.04
CA ILE A 153 4.32 -14.48 -13.53
C ILE A 153 2.97 -14.42 -14.25
N SER A 154 2.17 -15.49 -14.15
CA SER A 154 0.79 -15.50 -14.62
C SER A 154 -0.10 -14.67 -13.69
N SER A 155 -1.22 -14.17 -14.23
CA SER A 155 -2.22 -13.38 -13.48
C SER A 155 -2.69 -14.05 -12.18
N ASP A 156 -2.79 -15.38 -12.20
CA ASP A 156 -3.32 -16.16 -11.09
C ASP A 156 -2.32 -16.25 -9.91
N LEU A 157 -1.02 -16.25 -10.22
CA LEU A 157 0.07 -16.20 -9.24
C LEU A 157 0.37 -14.76 -8.77
N ASP A 158 0.01 -13.77 -9.58
CA ASP A 158 0.14 -12.35 -9.26
C ASP A 158 -0.78 -11.96 -8.08
N ASN A 159 -2.04 -12.40 -8.11
CA ASN A 159 -3.00 -12.12 -7.04
C ASN A 159 -2.61 -12.79 -5.71
N ALA A 160 -1.97 -13.96 -5.77
CA ALA A 160 -1.49 -14.71 -4.62
C ALA A 160 -0.46 -13.96 -3.78
N LEU A 161 0.48 -13.27 -4.45
CA LEU A 161 1.64 -12.61 -3.82
C LEU A 161 1.33 -11.25 -3.20
N MET A 162 0.14 -10.70 -3.43
CA MET A 162 -0.31 -9.47 -2.78
C MET A 162 -0.38 -9.63 -1.26
N HIS A 163 -0.70 -10.85 -0.78
CA HIS A 163 -0.57 -11.20 0.62
C HIS A 163 0.91 -11.20 1.03
N GLY A 164 1.34 -10.23 1.86
CA GLY A 164 2.66 -10.24 2.51
C GLY A 164 3.59 -9.09 2.19
N THR A 165 3.18 -8.16 1.33
CA THR A 165 3.95 -6.92 1.07
C THR A 165 3.90 -5.90 2.22
N SER A 166 3.18 -6.24 3.30
CA SER A 166 2.90 -5.36 4.45
C SER A 166 3.93 -5.39 5.58
N LEU A 167 4.88 -6.32 5.55
CA LEU A 167 6.01 -6.37 6.47
C LEU A 167 7.21 -5.79 5.75
N GLY A 168 7.91 -4.78 6.29
CA GLY A 168 9.05 -4.16 5.59
C GLY A 168 10.22 -5.12 5.27
N GLY A 169 11.05 -4.78 4.26
CA GLY A 169 12.25 -5.53 3.86
C GLY A 169 12.47 -5.60 2.33
N SER A 170 13.57 -6.25 1.91
CA SER A 170 13.95 -6.41 0.50
C SER A 170 13.84 -7.83 -0.03
N ARG A 171 13.44 -8.77 0.83
CA ARG A 171 13.41 -10.20 0.54
C ARG A 171 12.00 -10.67 0.13
N PRO A 172 11.92 -11.74 -0.69
CA PRO A 172 10.66 -12.38 -1.00
C PRO A 172 9.94 -12.87 0.25
N LYS A 173 8.66 -12.49 0.36
CA LYS A 173 7.78 -12.85 1.47
C LYS A 173 6.33 -12.89 1.02
N ALA A 174 5.55 -13.71 1.70
CA ALA A 174 4.10 -13.75 1.56
C ALA A 174 3.44 -13.92 2.93
N MET A 175 2.19 -13.48 3.05
CA MET A 175 1.31 -13.81 4.16
C MET A 175 0.43 -14.98 3.74
N ILE A 176 0.33 -16.00 4.58
CA ILE A 176 -0.57 -17.13 4.38
C ILE A 176 -1.63 -17.09 5.46
N THR A 177 -2.87 -17.28 5.04
CA THR A 177 -4.01 -17.46 5.92
C THR A 177 -4.28 -18.95 6.06
N ASP A 178 -3.99 -19.54 7.23
CA ASP A 178 -4.38 -20.90 7.58
C ASP A 178 -5.55 -20.85 8.57
N GLY A 179 -6.76 -21.12 8.09
CA GLY A 179 -7.99 -20.91 8.86
C GLY A 179 -8.21 -19.44 9.25
N ASN A 180 -8.30 -19.16 10.56
CA ASN A 180 -8.47 -17.80 11.11
C ASN A 180 -7.13 -17.13 11.54
N LYS A 181 -5.98 -17.69 11.14
CA LYS A 181 -4.66 -17.18 11.53
C LYS A 181 -3.88 -16.64 10.33
N ASN A 182 -3.48 -15.38 10.43
CA ASN A 182 -2.57 -14.75 9.46
C ASN A 182 -1.12 -14.99 9.88
N THR A 183 -0.34 -15.63 9.02
CA THR A 183 1.06 -16.00 9.27
C THR A 183 1.95 -15.44 8.18
N SER A 184 3.14 -14.94 8.51
CA SER A 184 4.08 -14.40 7.52
C SER A 184 5.26 -15.33 7.25
N LEU A 185 5.63 -15.48 5.98
CA LEU A 185 6.66 -16.39 5.50
C LEU A 185 7.76 -15.64 4.72
N ASN A 186 9.01 -15.97 5.03
CA ASN A 186 10.19 -15.53 4.29
C ASN A 186 10.79 -16.70 3.49
N PHE A 187 11.06 -16.50 2.20
CA PHE A 187 11.36 -17.62 1.29
C PHE A 187 12.84 -18.05 1.21
N ARG A 188 13.81 -17.26 1.70
CA ARG A 188 15.26 -17.63 1.64
C ARG A 188 15.86 -18.20 2.93
N HIS A 189 15.09 -18.18 4.02
CA HIS A 189 15.30 -18.91 5.26
C HIS A 189 13.92 -18.96 5.90
N LEU A 190 13.32 -20.15 5.99
CA LEU A 190 12.00 -20.32 6.60
C LEU A 190 12.06 -19.82 8.04
N THR A 191 11.52 -18.63 8.28
CA THR A 191 11.13 -18.18 9.62
C THR A 191 9.68 -17.80 9.52
N ILE A 192 8.85 -18.70 10.02
CA ILE A 192 7.42 -18.51 10.18
C ILE A 192 7.26 -17.60 11.39
N VAL A 193 6.78 -16.36 11.19
CA VAL A 193 6.41 -15.50 12.32
C VAL A 193 4.93 -15.73 12.59
N THR A 194 4.64 -16.56 13.58
CA THR A 194 3.30 -16.74 14.15
C THR A 194 3.12 -15.73 15.29
N LYS A 195 2.01 -15.00 15.32
CA LYS A 195 1.51 -14.35 16.54
C LYS A 195 0.43 -15.23 17.18
#